data_AF-A0A534P1U5-F1
#
_entry.id   AF-A0A534P1U5-F1
#
_cell.length_a   1.000
_cell.length_b   1.000
_cell.length_c   1.000
_cell.angle_alpha   90.00
_cell.angle_beta   90.00
_cell.angle_gamma   90.00
#
_symmetry.space_group_name_H-M   'P 1'
#
loop_
_entity.id
_entity.type
_entity.pdbx_description
1 polymer ?
#
loop_
_entity_poly.entity_id
_entity_poly.type
_entity_poly.pdbx_seq_one_letter_code
_entity_poly.pdbx_strand_id
1 'polypeptide(L)'
;MNNNHPKGSRHDVIDAPPERDTPFNWCGNVVCLNTQMPSPFSSSGSRDFPVMTKALVPWIVFGIFVAYVAASALPLPVGPGSGFDVTAFGRLPVQANGRVQPFDSVARTSLLQIRGTVTAPIDGFKAPQARPTMIDPTVWLLEVLAKPDTADTRRVFPIKNRELLGKLQLQAASRGTNYYAFNDLVPKQSEILQQVQQIANVKAS
;
A
#
# COMPACT_ATOMS: atom_id res chain seq x y z
N MET A 1 -1.64 63.92 13.43
CA MET A 1 -0.93 62.72 12.93
C MET A 1 -1.03 62.71 11.40
N ASN A 2 0.12 62.62 10.75
CA ASN A 2 0.37 62.88 9.33
C ASN A 2 -0.13 61.72 8.45
N ASN A 3 -1.04 62.03 7.51
CA ASN A 3 -1.43 61.17 6.41
C ASN A 3 -0.60 61.55 5.19
N ASN A 4 0.33 60.69 4.75
CA ASN A 4 0.95 60.77 3.43
C ASN A 4 1.71 59.46 3.12
N HIS A 5 1.16 58.63 2.23
CA HIS A 5 1.99 57.96 1.22
C HIS A 5 1.16 57.58 -0.03
N PRO A 6 1.63 57.93 -1.24
CA PRO A 6 0.85 57.83 -2.49
C PRO A 6 0.97 56.48 -3.23
N LYS A 7 0.08 56.38 -4.23
CA LYS A 7 -0.09 55.38 -5.29
C LYS A 7 1.16 55.05 -6.10
N GLY A 8 1.26 53.78 -6.51
CA GLY A 8 1.35 53.35 -7.92
C GLY A 8 2.67 53.52 -8.69
N SER A 9 3.34 52.40 -8.98
CA SER A 9 3.75 51.96 -10.33
C SER A 9 4.63 50.72 -10.22
N ARG A 10 4.04 49.54 -10.36
CA ARG A 10 4.76 48.27 -10.51
C ARG A 10 4.77 47.99 -12.01
N HIS A 11 5.92 48.19 -12.66
CA HIS A 11 6.12 47.78 -14.04
C HIS A 11 5.96 46.26 -14.15
N ASP A 12 5.19 45.85 -15.15
CA ASP A 12 5.02 44.49 -15.60
C ASP A 12 6.37 43.87 -15.96
N VAL A 13 6.75 42.81 -15.25
CA VAL A 13 7.71 41.82 -15.72
C VAL A 13 6.93 40.53 -15.84
N ILE A 14 6.56 40.21 -17.07
CA ILE A 14 6.06 38.91 -17.48
C ILE A 14 7.27 37.96 -17.43
N ASP A 15 7.43 37.21 -16.35
CA ASP A 15 8.33 36.07 -16.32
C ASP A 15 7.57 34.83 -16.83
N ALA A 16 7.84 34.50 -18.09
CA ALA A 16 7.56 33.19 -18.65
C ALA A 16 8.57 32.16 -18.11
N PRO A 17 8.16 30.92 -17.78
CA PRO A 17 9.10 29.87 -17.38
C PRO A 17 9.83 29.31 -18.62
N PRO A 18 11.18 29.28 -18.66
CA PRO A 18 11.89 28.66 -19.78
C PRO A 18 11.94 27.14 -19.66
N GLU A 19 11.57 26.50 -20.78
CA GLU A 19 11.83 25.12 -21.16
C GLU A 19 13.24 24.65 -20.75
N ARG A 20 13.31 23.46 -20.14
CA ARG A 20 14.57 22.73 -19.96
C ARG A 20 14.72 21.70 -21.07
N ASP A 21 15.25 22.18 -22.19
CA ASP A 21 15.76 21.35 -23.26
C ASP A 21 17.27 21.22 -23.05
N THR A 22 17.74 20.04 -22.64
CA THR A 22 19.17 19.73 -22.59
C THR A 22 19.57 19.04 -23.89
N PRO A 23 20.27 19.70 -24.83
CA PRO A 23 21.09 19.00 -25.79
C PRO A 23 22.39 18.58 -25.10
N PHE A 24 22.59 17.25 -25.00
CA PHE A 24 23.87 16.63 -24.68
C PHE A 24 24.91 17.08 -25.70
N ASN A 25 25.77 18.02 -25.33
CA ASN A 25 26.84 18.54 -26.17
C ASN A 25 28.14 17.79 -25.87
N TRP A 26 28.60 17.01 -26.85
CA TRP A 26 29.87 16.28 -26.87
C TRP A 26 30.95 17.14 -27.53
N CYS A 27 31.92 17.61 -26.74
CA CYS A 27 33.27 18.07 -27.11
C CYS A 27 33.88 18.64 -25.82
N GLY A 28 35.10 18.38 -25.39
CA GLY A 28 36.28 17.71 -25.90
C GLY A 28 37.39 18.16 -24.95
N ASN A 29 38.18 17.23 -24.42
CA ASN A 29 39.44 17.64 -23.78
C ASN A 29 40.50 16.59 -24.07
N VAL A 30 41.36 16.97 -25.01
CA VAL A 30 42.58 16.29 -25.42
C VAL A 30 43.65 16.65 -24.39
N VAL A 31 44.10 15.68 -23.61
CA VAL A 31 45.41 15.72 -22.98
C VAL A 31 46.17 14.50 -23.48
N CYS A 32 47.08 14.75 -24.41
CA CYS A 32 48.11 13.83 -24.85
C CYS A 32 49.13 13.69 -23.73
N LEU A 33 49.21 12.52 -23.07
CA LEU A 33 50.43 12.10 -22.41
C LEU A 33 50.88 10.76 -23.02
N ASN A 34 51.87 10.91 -23.90
CA ASN A 34 52.73 9.90 -24.44
C ASN A 34 53.42 9.12 -23.31
N THR A 35 52.99 7.88 -23.07
CA THR A 35 53.79 6.87 -22.39
C THR A 35 53.68 5.57 -23.17
N GLN A 36 54.64 5.39 -24.07
CA GLN A 36 55.06 4.10 -24.60
C GLN A 36 55.27 3.13 -23.42
N MET A 37 54.53 2.02 -23.36
CA MET A 37 54.97 0.80 -22.67
C MET A 37 54.24 -0.43 -23.23
N PRO A 38 54.95 -1.57 -23.28
CA PRO A 38 54.78 -2.60 -24.32
C PRO A 38 53.57 -3.49 -24.07
N SER A 39 52.92 -3.90 -25.16
CA SER A 39 52.03 -5.05 -25.19
C SER A 39 52.82 -6.34 -24.99
N PRO A 40 52.47 -7.20 -24.02
CA PRO A 40 52.49 -8.62 -24.24
C PRO A 40 51.06 -9.02 -24.61
N PHE A 41 50.66 -8.76 -25.86
CA PHE A 41 49.73 -9.69 -26.49
C PHE A 41 50.52 -10.98 -26.70
N SER A 42 50.69 -11.72 -25.60
CA SER A 42 51.10 -13.10 -25.61
C SER A 42 49.93 -13.89 -26.17
N SER A 43 49.91 -13.95 -27.49
CA SER A 43 49.32 -15.05 -28.22
C SER A 43 50.07 -16.31 -27.79
N SER A 44 49.42 -17.16 -27.01
CA SER A 44 49.40 -18.62 -27.21
C SER A 44 48.93 -19.27 -25.92
N GLY A 45 47.75 -19.88 -26.01
CA GLY A 45 47.14 -20.64 -24.95
C GLY A 45 45.86 -21.22 -25.51
N SER A 46 45.98 -22.04 -26.56
CA SER A 46 44.96 -23.03 -26.86
C SER A 46 44.77 -23.82 -25.57
N ARG A 47 43.70 -23.53 -24.84
CA ARG A 47 43.22 -24.46 -23.83
C ARG A 47 42.60 -25.59 -24.61
N ASP A 48 43.46 -26.49 -25.02
CA ASP A 48 43.10 -27.84 -25.43
C ASP A 48 42.55 -28.51 -24.18
N PHE A 49 41.29 -28.24 -23.87
CA PHE A 49 40.53 -29.09 -22.98
C PHE A 49 40.50 -30.45 -23.67
N PRO A 50 40.97 -31.55 -23.05
CA PRO A 50 40.83 -32.87 -23.64
C PRO A 50 39.33 -33.15 -23.77
N VAL A 51 38.84 -33.01 -25.01
CA VAL A 51 37.47 -33.35 -25.43
C VAL A 51 37.39 -34.89 -25.43
N MET A 52 37.45 -35.51 -24.26
CA MET A 52 37.06 -36.90 -24.04
C MET A 52 35.54 -36.96 -23.98
N THR A 53 34.91 -36.69 -25.13
CA THR A 53 33.54 -36.16 -25.22
C THR A 53 32.65 -37.11 -25.99
N LYS A 54 32.02 -38.02 -25.24
CA LYS A 54 30.74 -38.65 -25.63
C LYS A 54 29.89 -39.03 -24.41
N ALA A 55 30.53 -39.37 -23.28
CA ALA A 55 29.84 -39.75 -22.05
C ALA A 55 29.64 -38.61 -21.04
N LEU A 56 30.47 -37.56 -21.06
CA LEU A 56 30.39 -36.46 -20.08
C LEU A 56 29.33 -35.41 -20.44
N VAL A 57 29.15 -35.13 -21.74
CA VAL A 57 28.15 -34.17 -22.24
C VAL A 57 26.72 -34.51 -21.80
N PRO A 58 26.22 -35.76 -21.97
CA PRO A 58 24.88 -36.08 -21.50
C PRO A 58 24.74 -35.93 -19.99
N TRP A 59 25.79 -36.20 -19.21
CA TRP A 59 25.78 -36.01 -17.75
C TRP A 59 25.75 -34.55 -17.32
N ILE A 60 26.44 -33.66 -18.03
CA ILE A 60 26.38 -32.21 -17.77
C ILE A 60 25.00 -31.67 -18.13
N VAL A 61 24.46 -32.05 -19.28
CA VAL A 61 23.10 -31.63 -19.69
C VAL A 61 22.06 -32.18 -18.72
N PHE A 62 22.19 -33.43 -18.29
CA PHE A 62 21.33 -34.02 -17.28
C PHE A 62 21.44 -33.30 -15.93
N GLY A 63 22.65 -32.98 -15.49
CA GLY A 63 22.89 -32.21 -14.26
C GLY A 63 22.26 -30.81 -14.31
N ILE A 64 22.38 -30.11 -15.44
CA ILE A 64 21.73 -28.80 -15.66
C ILE A 64 20.21 -28.95 -15.70
N PHE A 65 19.68 -29.97 -16.37
CA PHE A 65 18.25 -30.25 -16.43
C PHE A 65 17.67 -30.57 -15.05
N VAL A 66 18.34 -31.42 -14.28
CA VAL A 66 17.96 -31.74 -12.89
C VAL A 66 18.07 -30.51 -12.01
N ALA A 67 19.12 -29.69 -12.15
CA ALA A 67 19.24 -28.44 -11.42
C ALA A 67 18.13 -27.44 -11.79
N TYR A 68 17.76 -27.35 -13.07
CA TYR A 68 16.68 -26.50 -13.55
C TYR A 68 15.32 -26.96 -13.04
N VAL A 69 15.03 -28.27 -13.13
CA VAL A 69 13.80 -28.86 -12.61
C VAL A 69 13.74 -28.70 -11.09
N ALA A 70 14.83 -28.97 -10.36
CA ALA A 70 14.90 -28.76 -8.92
C ALA A 70 14.70 -27.29 -8.55
N ALA A 71 15.30 -26.34 -9.28
CA ALA A 71 15.09 -24.91 -9.05
C ALA A 71 13.65 -24.45 -9.37
N SER A 72 12.97 -25.10 -10.31
CA SER A 72 11.57 -24.80 -10.64
C SER A 72 10.55 -25.48 -9.71
N ALA A 73 10.89 -26.66 -9.16
CA ALA A 73 10.04 -27.45 -8.29
C ALA A 73 10.22 -27.11 -6.81
N LEU A 74 11.37 -26.54 -6.44
CA LEU A 74 11.61 -25.96 -5.13
C LEU A 74 11.17 -24.51 -5.18
N PRO A 75 9.99 -24.14 -4.64
CA PRO A 75 9.67 -22.75 -4.41
C PRO A 75 10.82 -22.17 -3.58
N LEU A 76 11.58 -21.25 -4.18
CA LEU A 76 12.55 -20.44 -3.45
C LEU A 76 11.80 -19.91 -2.22
N PRO A 77 12.29 -20.13 -0.99
CA PRO A 77 11.64 -19.62 0.18
C PRO A 77 11.65 -18.11 0.06
N VAL A 78 10.52 -17.55 -0.38
CA VAL A 78 10.17 -16.17 -0.13
C VAL A 78 10.19 -16.07 1.40
N GLY A 79 11.29 -15.58 1.97
CA GLY A 79 11.29 -15.27 3.40
C GLY A 79 10.09 -14.35 3.69
N PRO A 80 9.46 -14.38 4.87
CA PRO A 80 10.04 -14.61 6.20
C PRO A 80 9.14 -15.53 7.07
N GLY A 81 9.41 -15.63 8.38
CA GLY A 81 8.71 -16.54 9.31
C GLY A 81 7.20 -16.73 9.09
N SER A 82 6.80 -17.98 8.85
CA SER A 82 5.51 -18.63 9.19
C SER A 82 4.24 -17.75 9.29
N GLY A 83 4.00 -16.87 8.31
CA GLY A 83 2.79 -16.04 8.22
C GLY A 83 2.09 -16.19 6.88
N PHE A 84 0.78 -15.91 6.83
CA PHE A 84 0.02 -15.89 5.59
C PHE A 84 0.54 -14.80 4.64
N ASP A 85 0.69 -15.11 3.35
CA ASP A 85 1.04 -14.11 2.34
C ASP A 85 -0.19 -13.26 1.96
N VAL A 86 -0.34 -12.17 2.70
CA VAL A 86 -1.41 -11.18 2.50
C VAL A 86 -1.30 -10.50 1.12
N THR A 87 -0.10 -10.33 0.59
CA THR A 87 0.12 -9.63 -0.68
C THR A 87 -0.33 -10.48 -1.86
N ALA A 88 -0.01 -11.78 -1.84
CA ALA A 88 -0.53 -12.72 -2.82
C ALA A 88 -2.06 -12.84 -2.75
N PHE A 89 -2.62 -12.89 -1.54
CA PHE A 89 -4.07 -13.00 -1.35
C PHE A 89 -4.82 -11.73 -1.85
N GLY A 90 -4.25 -10.54 -1.64
CA GLY A 90 -4.83 -9.28 -2.11
C GLY A 90 -4.97 -9.18 -3.64
N ARG A 91 -4.17 -9.95 -4.39
CA ARG A 91 -4.21 -9.98 -5.87
C ARG A 91 -5.27 -10.92 -6.43
N LEU A 92 -5.92 -11.73 -5.60
CA LEU A 92 -6.92 -12.68 -6.06
C LEU A 92 -8.09 -11.93 -6.73
N PRO A 93 -8.49 -12.33 -7.95
CA PRO A 93 -9.63 -11.72 -8.63
C PRO A 93 -10.92 -12.16 -7.94
N VAL A 94 -11.71 -11.19 -7.50
CA VAL A 94 -13.04 -11.41 -6.89
C VAL A 94 -14.09 -10.58 -7.61
N GLN A 95 -15.30 -11.13 -7.70
CA GLN A 95 -16.42 -10.44 -8.32
C GLN A 95 -17.12 -9.54 -7.29
N ALA A 96 -17.10 -8.24 -7.51
CA ALA A 96 -17.80 -7.27 -6.67
C ALA A 96 -18.36 -6.14 -7.54
N ASN A 97 -19.58 -5.68 -7.24
CA ASN A 97 -20.31 -4.67 -8.02
C ASN A 97 -20.43 -5.03 -9.52
N GLY A 98 -20.53 -6.32 -9.86
CA GLY A 98 -20.65 -6.79 -11.24
C GLY A 98 -19.36 -6.75 -12.08
N ARG A 99 -18.20 -6.41 -11.49
CA ARG A 99 -16.89 -6.42 -12.16
C ARG A 99 -15.92 -7.33 -11.39
N VAL A 100 -14.97 -7.92 -12.10
CA VAL A 100 -13.85 -8.63 -11.48
C VAL A 100 -12.82 -7.60 -11.05
N GLN A 101 -12.55 -7.52 -9.75
CA GLN A 101 -11.56 -6.62 -9.18
C GLN A 101 -10.64 -7.37 -8.20
N PRO A 102 -9.42 -6.89 -7.94
CA PRO A 102 -8.56 -7.47 -6.92
C PRO A 102 -9.21 -7.39 -5.54
N PHE A 103 -9.01 -8.42 -4.71
CA PHE A 103 -9.53 -8.48 -3.34
C PHE A 103 -9.12 -7.27 -2.49
N ASP A 104 -7.87 -6.81 -2.62
CA ASP A 104 -7.36 -5.60 -1.94
C ASP A 104 -8.15 -4.33 -2.31
N SER A 105 -8.61 -4.23 -3.56
CA SER A 105 -9.46 -3.12 -4.01
C SER A 105 -10.82 -3.16 -3.30
N VAL A 106 -11.43 -4.34 -3.18
CA VAL A 106 -12.70 -4.52 -2.44
C VAL A 106 -12.52 -4.05 -1.00
N ALA A 107 -11.43 -4.49 -0.35
CA ALA A 107 -11.15 -4.14 1.03
C ALA A 107 -11.02 -2.63 1.23
N ARG A 108 -10.29 -1.94 0.35
CA ARG A 108 -10.16 -0.47 0.38
C ARG A 108 -11.50 0.23 0.16
N THR A 109 -12.28 -0.21 -0.83
CA THR A 109 -13.60 0.38 -1.10
C THR A 109 -14.55 0.20 0.08
N SER A 110 -14.58 -0.99 0.69
CA SER A 110 -15.40 -1.28 1.86
C SER A 110 -15.04 -0.41 3.06
N LEU A 111 -13.74 -0.28 3.39
CA LEU A 111 -13.32 0.60 4.48
C LEU A 111 -13.61 2.08 4.19
N LEU A 112 -13.45 2.51 2.93
CA LEU A 112 -13.79 3.87 2.54
C LEU A 112 -15.28 4.15 2.70
N GLN A 113 -16.16 3.19 2.37
CA GLN A 113 -17.60 3.32 2.54
C GLN A 113 -18.02 3.34 4.01
N ILE A 114 -17.44 2.47 4.83
CA ILE A 114 -17.82 2.33 6.25
C ILE A 114 -17.22 3.46 7.10
N ARG A 115 -15.92 3.71 6.96
CA ARG A 115 -15.15 4.60 7.84
C ARG A 115 -14.88 5.96 7.20
N GLY A 116 -14.86 6.06 5.88
CA GLY A 116 -14.36 7.23 5.16
C GLY A 116 -12.84 7.28 5.05
N THR A 117 -12.12 6.21 5.42
CA THR A 117 -10.65 6.11 5.32
C THR A 117 -10.26 4.68 5.05
N VAL A 118 -9.17 4.46 4.29
CA VAL A 118 -8.72 3.15 3.81
C VAL A 118 -8.01 2.28 4.87
N THR A 119 -7.73 2.82 6.05
CA THR A 119 -7.07 2.10 7.15
C THR A 119 -7.99 1.96 8.35
N ALA A 120 -7.81 0.90 9.14
CA ALA A 120 -8.50 0.72 10.42
C ALA A 120 -7.50 0.66 11.58
N PRO A 121 -7.86 1.03 12.82
CA PRO A 121 -6.97 0.86 13.97
C PRO A 121 -6.99 -0.60 14.46
N ILE A 122 -5.81 -1.19 14.69
CA ILE A 122 -5.62 -2.52 15.32
C ILE A 122 -6.06 -2.41 16.77
N ASP A 123 -5.27 -1.75 17.61
CA ASP A 123 -5.66 -1.57 18.99
C ASP A 123 -6.67 -0.43 19.06
N GLY A 124 -7.95 -0.75 19.28
CA GLY A 124 -8.96 0.22 19.66
C GLY A 124 -8.38 1.06 20.80
N PHE A 125 -7.94 2.28 20.46
CA PHE A 125 -6.98 3.11 21.19
C PHE A 125 -6.71 2.58 22.60
N LYS A 126 -5.70 1.73 22.82
CA LYS A 126 -5.44 1.15 24.17
C LYS A 126 -4.49 2.01 25.01
N ALA A 127 -3.62 2.81 24.41
CA ALA A 127 -2.72 3.72 25.13
C ALA A 127 -3.01 5.20 24.80
N PRO A 128 -3.09 6.11 25.79
CA PRO A 128 -3.30 7.55 25.53
C PRO A 128 -2.17 8.23 24.75
N GLN A 129 -1.01 7.56 24.64
CA GLN A 129 0.23 8.15 24.13
C GLN A 129 0.83 7.41 22.91
N ALA A 130 0.22 6.31 22.47
CA ALA A 130 0.70 5.56 21.30
C ALA A 130 -0.16 5.92 20.07
N ARG A 131 0.49 6.16 18.93
CA ARG A 131 -0.22 6.24 17.64
C ARG A 131 -0.95 4.91 17.44
N PRO A 132 -2.25 4.91 17.10
CA PRO A 132 -2.96 3.67 16.84
C PRO A 132 -2.27 2.95 15.67
N THR A 133 -1.81 1.72 15.91
CA THR A 133 -1.24 0.90 14.84
C THR A 133 -2.35 0.66 13.82
N MET A 134 -2.14 1.12 12.59
CA MET A 134 -3.11 0.96 11.52
C MET A 134 -2.96 -0.43 10.90
N ILE A 135 -4.08 -1.11 10.68
CA ILE A 135 -4.15 -2.36 9.93
C ILE A 135 -4.29 -2.04 8.44
N ASP A 136 -3.66 -2.88 7.62
CA ASP A 136 -3.84 -2.84 6.18
C ASP A 136 -5.29 -3.25 5.82
N PRO A 137 -5.94 -2.58 4.84
CA PRO A 137 -7.29 -2.91 4.39
C PRO A 137 -7.49 -4.40 4.08
N THR A 138 -6.55 -5.03 3.38
CA THR A 138 -6.66 -6.45 3.01
C THR A 138 -6.67 -7.33 4.25
N VAL A 139 -5.79 -7.05 5.22
CA VAL A 139 -5.73 -7.78 6.50
C VAL A 139 -7.00 -7.55 7.31
N TRP A 140 -7.54 -6.33 7.34
CA TRP A 140 -8.81 -6.05 7.99
C TRP A 140 -9.97 -6.86 7.39
N LEU A 141 -10.09 -6.89 6.07
CA LEU A 141 -11.17 -7.64 5.42
C LEU A 141 -11.01 -9.15 5.68
N LEU A 142 -9.77 -9.65 5.63
CA LEU A 142 -9.47 -11.03 6.01
C LEU A 142 -9.84 -11.32 7.46
N GLU A 143 -9.58 -10.39 8.37
CA GLU A 143 -9.97 -10.52 9.77
C GLU A 143 -11.50 -10.59 9.93
N VAL A 144 -12.24 -9.73 9.24
CA VAL A 144 -13.72 -9.78 9.22
C VAL A 144 -14.22 -11.13 8.73
N LEU A 145 -13.59 -11.69 7.69
CA LEU A 145 -14.01 -12.97 7.10
C LEU A 145 -13.61 -14.20 7.93
N ALA A 146 -12.42 -14.19 8.52
CA ALA A 146 -11.86 -15.35 9.20
C ALA A 146 -12.13 -15.35 10.72
N LYS A 147 -12.24 -14.17 11.33
CA LYS A 147 -12.36 -13.95 12.78
C LYS A 147 -13.29 -12.77 13.09
N PRO A 148 -14.61 -12.95 12.87
CA PRO A 148 -15.58 -11.88 13.13
C PRO A 148 -15.55 -11.42 14.59
N ASP A 149 -15.34 -12.32 15.55
CA ASP A 149 -15.29 -11.99 16.98
C ASP A 149 -14.22 -10.93 17.31
N THR A 150 -13.05 -10.99 16.66
CA THR A 150 -12.00 -9.98 16.83
C THR A 150 -12.31 -8.72 16.05
N ALA A 151 -12.87 -8.86 14.84
CA ALA A 151 -13.22 -7.73 13.98
C ALA A 151 -14.30 -6.83 14.62
N ASP A 152 -15.27 -7.42 15.34
CA ASP A 152 -16.37 -6.70 15.98
C ASP A 152 -15.94 -5.81 17.14
N THR A 153 -14.75 -6.06 17.70
CA THR A 153 -14.13 -5.19 18.71
C THR A 153 -13.42 -3.97 18.11
N ARG A 154 -13.23 -3.94 16.79
CA ARG A 154 -12.51 -2.87 16.10
C ARG A 154 -13.41 -1.64 15.96
N ARG A 155 -12.86 -0.46 16.28
CA ARG A 155 -13.58 0.83 16.18
C ARG A 155 -13.57 1.37 14.75
N VAL A 156 -14.40 0.81 13.89
CA VAL A 156 -14.46 1.18 12.45
C VAL A 156 -15.64 2.08 12.10
N PHE A 157 -16.68 2.16 12.93
CA PHE A 157 -17.92 2.87 12.62
C PHE A 157 -17.90 4.31 13.16
N PRO A 158 -17.89 5.34 12.31
CA PRO A 158 -17.95 6.72 12.75
C PRO A 158 -19.40 7.17 13.06
N ILE A 159 -19.67 7.69 14.25
CA ILE A 159 -20.95 8.34 14.59
C ILE A 159 -20.71 9.84 14.76
N LYS A 160 -21.11 10.62 13.76
CA LYS A 160 -20.89 12.08 13.71
C LYS A 160 -22.02 12.89 14.38
N ASN A 161 -23.21 12.32 14.51
CA ASN A 161 -24.36 13.05 15.03
C ASN A 161 -24.40 13.02 16.56
N ARG A 162 -24.27 14.20 17.20
CA ARG A 162 -24.30 14.36 18.66
C ARG A 162 -25.65 13.99 19.28
N GLU A 163 -26.76 14.19 18.56
CA GLU A 163 -28.10 13.84 19.06
C GLU A 163 -28.26 12.32 19.19
N LEU A 164 -27.72 11.55 18.24
CA LEU A 164 -27.73 10.08 18.29
C LEU A 164 -26.88 9.58 19.46
N LEU A 165 -25.73 10.20 19.73
CA LEU A 165 -24.88 9.83 20.85
C LEU A 165 -25.59 10.03 22.20
N GLY A 166 -26.30 11.15 22.36
CA GLY A 166 -27.07 11.40 23.58
C GLY A 166 -28.20 10.39 23.79
N LYS A 167 -28.91 10.02 22.72
CA LYS A 167 -30.03 9.07 22.79
C LYS A 167 -29.58 7.63 23.04
N LEU A 168 -28.54 7.17 22.34
CA LEU A 168 -28.02 5.81 22.49
C LEU A 168 -27.26 5.61 23.81
N GLN A 169 -27.03 6.69 24.59
CA GLN A 169 -26.21 6.69 25.82
C GLN A 169 -24.85 6.01 25.61
N LEU A 170 -24.34 6.02 24.38
CA LEU A 170 -22.99 5.58 24.08
C LEU A 170 -22.08 6.54 24.84
N GLN A 171 -21.29 6.02 25.78
CA GLN A 171 -20.29 6.83 26.47
C GLN A 171 -19.49 7.52 25.40
N ALA A 172 -19.66 8.85 25.27
CA ALA A 172 -18.97 9.69 24.30
C ALA A 172 -17.52 9.26 24.36
N ALA A 173 -17.07 8.58 23.29
CA ALA A 173 -15.92 7.69 23.35
C ALA A 173 -14.85 8.34 24.22
N SER A 174 -14.49 7.67 25.32
CA SER A 174 -13.74 8.20 26.48
C SER A 174 -12.37 8.83 26.15
N ARG A 175 -12.07 9.05 24.86
CA ARG A 175 -10.83 9.53 24.26
C ARG A 175 -11.03 10.44 23.03
N GLY A 176 -12.16 11.12 22.88
CA GLY A 176 -12.33 12.18 21.86
C GLY A 176 -12.34 11.71 20.41
N THR A 177 -12.63 10.43 20.14
CA THR A 177 -12.70 9.87 18.78
C THR A 177 -14.11 9.36 18.49
N ASN A 178 -14.75 9.85 17.44
CA ASN A 178 -16.14 9.49 17.08
C ASN A 178 -16.30 8.07 16.50
N TYR A 179 -15.39 7.14 16.81
CA TYR A 179 -15.36 5.78 16.25
C TYR A 179 -15.78 4.74 17.31
N TYR A 180 -16.73 3.90 16.93
CA TYR A 180 -17.36 2.88 17.77
C TYR A 180 -17.13 1.49 17.19
N ALA A 181 -17.06 0.49 18.06
CA ALA A 181 -16.95 -0.92 17.68
C ALA A 181 -18.33 -1.51 17.40
N PHE A 182 -18.41 -2.61 16.65
CA PHE A 182 -19.69 -3.25 16.37
C PHE A 182 -20.37 -3.72 17.66
N ASN A 183 -19.60 -4.32 18.58
CA ASN A 183 -20.10 -4.76 19.89
C ASN A 183 -20.70 -3.64 20.75
N ASP A 184 -20.28 -2.39 20.55
CA ASP A 184 -20.86 -1.24 21.25
C ASP A 184 -22.28 -0.90 20.72
N LEU A 185 -22.58 -1.28 19.47
CA LEU A 185 -23.81 -0.94 18.76
C LEU A 185 -24.89 -2.03 18.86
N VAL A 186 -24.48 -3.30 18.93
CA VAL A 186 -25.38 -4.47 19.04
C VAL A 186 -26.46 -4.29 20.13
N PRO A 187 -26.15 -3.93 21.40
CA PRO A 187 -27.17 -3.82 22.43
C PRO A 187 -28.17 -2.67 22.19
N LYS A 188 -27.83 -1.72 21.31
CA LYS A 188 -28.64 -0.52 21.01
C LYS A 188 -29.34 -0.58 19.65
N GLN A 189 -29.27 -1.71 18.95
CA GLN A 189 -29.83 -1.87 17.61
C GLN A 189 -31.33 -1.58 17.52
N SER A 190 -32.13 -1.94 18.54
CA SER A 190 -33.57 -1.71 18.55
C SER A 190 -33.92 -0.22 18.62
N GLU A 191 -33.19 0.54 19.45
CA GLU A 191 -33.34 2.00 19.55
C GLU A 191 -32.93 2.69 18.24
N ILE A 192 -31.87 2.21 17.58
CA ILE A 192 -31.44 2.71 16.26
C ILE A 192 -32.53 2.51 15.21
N LEU A 193 -33.09 1.30 15.13
CA LEU A 193 -34.12 0.97 14.14
C LEU A 193 -35.39 1.80 14.32
N GLN A 194 -35.79 2.07 15.56
CA GLN A 194 -36.93 2.95 15.84
C GLN A 194 -36.69 4.38 15.33
N GLN A 195 -35.47 4.91 15.49
CA GLN A 195 -35.12 6.24 15.00
C GLN A 195 -35.10 6.31 13.47
N VAL A 196 -34.61 5.27 12.80
CA VAL A 196 -34.63 5.19 11.33
C VAL A 196 -36.06 5.27 10.80
N GLN A 197 -37.01 4.58 11.45
CA GLN A 197 -38.42 4.64 11.08
C GLN A 197 -39.03 6.03 11.30
N GLN A 198 -38.72 6.69 12.42
CA GLN A 198 -39.20 8.05 12.68
C GLN A 198 -38.67 9.05 11.63
N ILE A 199 -37.39 8.97 11.28
CA ILE A 199 -36.78 9.85 10.27
C ILE A 199 -37.37 9.56 8.88
N ALA A 200 -37.59 8.29 8.53
CA ALA A 200 -38.23 7.91 7.28
C ALA A 200 -39.64 8.49 7.15
N ASN A 201 -40.43 8.44 8.22
CA ASN A 201 -41.80 8.97 8.23
C ASN A 201 -41.84 10.51 8.13
N VAL A 202 -40.87 11.21 8.74
CA VAL A 202 -40.77 12.68 8.64
C VAL A 202 -40.34 13.13 7.24
N LYS A 203 -39.50 12.35 6.54
CA LYS A 203 -39.07 12.69 5.17
C LYS A 203 -40.11 12.35 4.10
N ALA A 204 -41.11 11.53 4.43
CA ALA A 204 -42.18 11.13 3.53
C ALA A 204 -43.42 12.05 3.59
N SER A 205 -43.50 12.95 4.58
CA SER A 205 -44.50 14.03 4.66
C SER A 205 -43.91 15.35 4.14
#